data_AF-A4TF30-F1
#
_entry.id   AF-A4TF30-F1
#
_cell.length_a   1.000
_cell.length_b   1.000
_cell.length_c   1.000
_cell.angle_alpha   90.00
_cell.angle_beta   90.00
_cell.angle_gamma   90.00
#
_symmetry.space_group_name_H-M   'P 1'
#
loop_
_entity.id
_entity.type
_entity.pdbx_description
1 polymer ?
#
loop_
_entity_poly.entity_id
_entity_poly.type
_entity_poly.pdbx_seq_one_letter_code
_entity_poly.pdbx_strand_id
1 'polypeptide(L)'
;MNHDADIVEVSDPRDMTIDDPPAPDPHFQVVKGDPSPEEIAALVTVLASAGGGAAADPGPQELNLWGHPVDKLRYDTTSWQRTTLWERMHMRK
;
A
#
# COMPACT_ATOMS: atom_id res chain seq x y z
N MET A 1 21.04 -52.37 16.98
CA MET A 1 21.05 -50.97 16.52
C MET A 1 19.59 -50.57 16.31
N ASN A 2 19.06 -49.68 17.15
CA ASN A 2 17.65 -49.25 17.09
C ASN A 2 17.42 -48.35 15.88
N HIS A 3 16.40 -48.66 15.09
CA HIS A 3 15.97 -47.92 13.90
C HIS A 3 14.65 -47.16 14.17
N ASP A 4 14.48 -46.64 15.39
CA ASP A 4 13.32 -45.83 15.78
C ASP A 4 13.73 -44.35 15.86
N ALA A 5 13.92 -43.71 14.72
CA ALA A 5 13.98 -42.26 14.62
C ALA A 5 12.81 -41.82 13.73
N ASP A 6 11.82 -41.21 14.37
CA ASP A 6 10.58 -40.73 13.80
C ASP A 6 10.84 -39.73 12.66
N ILE A 7 10.51 -40.13 11.43
CA ILE A 7 10.62 -39.31 10.21
C ILE A 7 9.42 -38.36 10.03
N VAL A 8 8.91 -37.81 11.14
CA VAL A 8 7.74 -36.91 11.15
C VAL A 8 8.13 -35.54 11.67
N GLU A 9 9.24 -35.00 11.17
CA GLU A 9 9.40 -33.55 11.15
C GLU A 9 8.68 -33.05 9.90
N VAL A 10 7.41 -32.65 10.07
CA VAL A 10 6.65 -31.96 9.02
C VAL A 10 7.33 -30.62 8.81
N SER A 11 8.24 -30.56 7.85
CA SER A 11 8.86 -29.30 7.42
C SER A 11 7.75 -28.33 7.01
N ASP A 12 7.85 -27.08 7.45
CA ASP A 12 6.92 -26.03 7.04
C ASP A 12 6.93 -25.98 5.50
N PRO A 13 5.77 -26.08 4.81
CA PRO A 13 5.71 -26.05 3.35
C PRO A 13 6.35 -24.80 2.72
N ARG A 14 6.56 -23.74 3.51
CA ARG A 14 7.27 -22.52 3.11
C ARG A 14 8.78 -22.71 2.94
N ASP A 15 9.37 -23.66 3.66
CA ASP A 15 10.80 -24.00 3.54
C ASP A 15 11.12 -24.85 2.29
N MET A 16 10.09 -25.37 1.61
CA MET A 16 10.24 -26.21 0.42
C MET A 16 10.12 -25.46 -0.91
N THR A 17 9.83 -24.15 -0.88
CA THR A 17 9.68 -23.33 -2.09
C THR A 17 10.81 -22.30 -2.20
N ILE A 18 11.51 -22.33 -3.33
CA ILE A 18 12.60 -21.38 -3.63
C ILE A 18 12.07 -19.95 -3.87
N ASP A 19 10.75 -19.82 -4.04
CA ASP A 19 10.05 -18.60 -4.45
C ASP A 19 9.22 -17.94 -3.33
N ASP A 20 9.28 -18.41 -2.06
CA ASP A 20 8.66 -17.72 -0.92
C ASP A 20 9.73 -16.94 -0.13
N PRO A 21 9.95 -15.64 -0.43
CA PRO A 21 10.89 -14.86 0.36
C PRO A 21 10.40 -14.81 1.81
N PRO A 22 11.32 -14.85 2.79
CA PRO A 22 10.95 -14.76 4.19
C PRO A 22 10.12 -13.50 4.45
N ALA A 23 9.12 -13.62 5.34
CA ALA A 23 8.28 -12.50 5.70
C ALA A 23 9.16 -11.33 6.19
N PRO A 24 8.92 -10.10 5.71
CA PRO A 24 9.70 -8.95 6.14
C PRO A 24 9.50 -8.72 7.64
N ASP A 25 10.56 -8.24 8.30
CA ASP A 25 10.47 -7.86 9.70
C ASP A 25 9.39 -6.78 9.90
N PRO A 26 8.52 -6.92 10.91
CA PRO A 26 7.48 -5.95 11.15
C PRO A 26 8.10 -4.59 11.51
N HIS A 27 7.70 -3.54 10.78
CA HIS A 27 8.21 -2.17 11.02
C HIS A 27 7.78 -1.57 12.36
N PHE A 28 6.76 -2.13 13.00
CA PHE A 28 6.30 -1.72 14.32
C PHE A 28 5.70 -2.91 15.07
N GLN A 29 5.78 -2.86 16.39
CA GLN A 29 5.26 -3.90 17.27
C GLN A 29 4.17 -3.33 18.18
N VAL A 30 3.04 -4.04 18.28
CA VAL A 30 1.98 -3.71 19.25
C VAL A 30 2.37 -4.30 20.59
N VAL A 31 2.68 -3.43 21.56
CA VAL A 31 3.10 -3.85 22.91
C VAL A 31 1.90 -4.09 23.83
N LYS A 32 0.79 -3.39 23.61
CA LYS A 32 -0.45 -3.48 24.40
C LYS A 32 -1.66 -3.48 23.46
N GLY A 33 -2.48 -4.54 23.51
CA GLY A 33 -3.60 -4.76 22.59
C GLY A 33 -4.93 -4.09 22.97
N ASP A 34 -5.01 -3.44 24.14
CA ASP A 34 -6.22 -2.78 24.65
C ASP A 34 -5.89 -1.35 25.13
N PRO A 35 -5.67 -0.40 24.18
CA PRO A 35 -5.44 0.99 24.53
C PRO A 35 -6.74 1.65 25.01
N SER A 36 -6.63 2.54 25.99
CA SER A 36 -7.79 3.35 26.41
C SER A 36 -8.17 4.38 25.32
N PRO A 37 -9.40 4.91 25.32
CA PRO A 37 -9.80 5.96 24.38
C PRO A 37 -8.87 7.18 24.39
N GLU A 38 -8.32 7.53 25.55
CA GLU A 38 -7.35 8.62 25.71
C GLU A 38 -6.00 8.29 25.05
N GLU A 39 -5.51 7.06 25.19
CA GLU A 39 -4.28 6.59 24.53
C GLU A 39 -4.43 6.61 23.00
N ILE A 40 -5.59 6.20 22.48
CA ILE A 40 -5.91 6.28 21.06
C ILE A 40 -5.93 7.73 20.58
N ALA A 41 -6.60 8.62 21.33
CA ALA A 41 -6.69 10.05 20.98
C ALA A 41 -5.30 10.70 20.94
N ALA A 42 -4.44 10.39 21.91
CA ALA A 42 -3.06 10.88 21.93
C ALA A 42 -2.27 10.39 20.72
N LEU A 43 -2.34 9.10 20.38
CA LEU A 43 -1.66 8.52 19.22
C LEU A 43 -2.10 9.17 17.90
N VAL A 44 -3.41 9.30 17.69
CA VAL A 44 -3.98 9.93 16.48
C VAL A 44 -3.55 11.39 16.38
N THR A 45 -3.52 12.11 17.49
CA THR A 45 -3.10 13.52 17.53
C THR A 45 -1.64 13.68 17.10
N VAL A 46 -0.75 12.82 17.59
CA VAL A 46 0.67 12.83 17.20
C VAL A 46 0.84 12.43 15.73
N LEU A 47 0.12 11.42 15.25
CA LEU A 47 0.22 10.99 13.86
C LEU A 47 -0.31 12.05 12.89
N ALA A 48 -1.43 12.70 13.25
CA ALA A 48 -2.01 13.78 12.46
C ALA A 48 -1.09 15.03 12.44
N SER A 49 -0.42 15.35 13.54
CA SER A 49 0.52 16.47 13.57
C SER A 49 1.79 16.16 12.77
N ALA A 50 2.29 14.93 12.80
CA ALA A 50 3.44 14.48 12.02
C ALA A 50 3.14 14.34 10.51
N GLY A 51 1.93 13.89 10.14
CA GLY A 51 1.53 13.61 8.75
C GLY A 51 1.19 14.84 7.90
N GLY A 52 1.19 16.04 8.47
CA GLY A 52 0.82 17.26 7.76
C GLY A 52 -0.01 18.18 8.64
N GLY A 53 0.64 18.76 9.66
CA GLY A 53 0.08 19.84 10.43
C GLY A 53 -0.26 21.04 9.53
N ALA A 54 -1.48 21.54 9.72
CA ALA A 54 -2.17 22.58 8.95
C ALA A 54 -2.65 22.12 7.57
N ALA A 55 -3.95 22.31 7.32
CA ALA A 55 -4.42 22.54 5.96
C ALA A 55 -3.53 23.66 5.41
N ALA A 56 -2.56 23.29 4.56
CA ALA A 56 -1.82 24.27 3.81
C ALA A 56 -2.86 25.21 3.19
N ASP A 57 -2.66 26.53 3.33
CA ASP A 57 -3.36 27.51 2.49
C ASP A 57 -3.47 26.90 1.09
N PRO A 58 -4.66 26.75 0.49
CA PRO A 58 -4.81 26.05 -0.77
C PRO A 58 -4.02 26.83 -1.81
N GLY A 59 -2.73 26.51 -1.89
CA GLY A 59 -1.84 26.96 -2.92
C GLY A 59 -2.38 26.45 -4.24
N PRO A 60 -1.66 26.72 -5.35
CA PRO A 60 -2.01 26.12 -6.62
C PRO A 60 -2.22 24.63 -6.41
N GLN A 61 -3.45 24.15 -6.62
CA GLN A 61 -3.78 22.74 -6.46
C GLN A 61 -2.74 21.95 -7.23
N GLU A 62 -2.04 21.04 -6.54
CA GLU A 62 -1.14 20.13 -7.22
C GLU A 62 -1.94 19.42 -8.31
N LEU A 63 -1.36 19.33 -9.50
CA LEU A 63 -2.00 18.70 -10.65
C LEU A 63 -2.27 17.23 -10.32
N ASN A 64 -3.50 16.94 -9.88
CA ASN A 64 -3.92 15.57 -9.61
C ASN A 64 -4.28 14.89 -10.94
N LEU A 65 -3.32 14.13 -11.47
CA LEU A 65 -3.49 13.34 -12.68
C LEU A 65 -4.32 12.07 -12.44
N TRP A 66 -4.66 11.75 -11.19
CA TRP A 66 -5.50 10.59 -10.87
C TRP A 66 -6.97 10.92 -11.08
N GLY A 67 -7.67 10.02 -11.77
CA GLY A 67 -9.12 10.12 -11.96
C GLY A 67 -9.56 11.12 -13.02
N HIS A 68 -8.66 11.47 -13.95
CA HIS A 68 -8.98 12.35 -15.07
C HIS A 68 -10.18 11.79 -15.85
N PRO A 69 -11.17 12.61 -16.27
CA PRO A 69 -12.37 12.11 -16.97
C PRO A 69 -12.08 11.24 -18.19
N VAL A 70 -10.93 11.46 -18.86
CA VAL A 70 -10.47 10.64 -20.00
C VAL A 70 -10.21 9.18 -19.62
N ASP A 71 -9.77 8.90 -18.38
CA ASP A 71 -9.45 7.55 -17.92
C ASP A 71 -10.71 6.72 -17.69
N LYS A 72 -11.85 7.39 -17.47
CA LYS A 72 -13.16 6.76 -17.27
C LYS A 72 -13.81 6.34 -18.60
N LEU A 73 -13.30 6.80 -19.74
CA LEU A 73 -13.86 6.49 -21.05
C LEU A 73 -13.50 5.07 -21.49
N ARG A 74 -14.51 4.27 -21.82
CA ARG A 74 -14.35 2.88 -22.30
C ARG A 74 -14.21 2.83 -23.82
N TYR A 75 -13.23 3.56 -24.35
CA TYR A 75 -12.82 3.40 -25.74
C TYR A 75 -11.85 2.23 -25.88
N ASP A 76 -11.87 1.58 -27.03
CA ASP A 76 -10.85 0.59 -27.39
C ASP A 76 -9.45 1.22 -27.33
N THR A 77 -8.44 0.42 -26.97
CA THR A 77 -7.03 0.83 -26.93
C THR A 77 -6.49 1.35 -28.25
N THR A 78 -7.04 0.94 -29.40
CA THR A 78 -6.64 1.44 -30.72
C THR A 78 -7.46 2.65 -31.17
N SER A 79 -8.38 3.16 -30.34
CA SER A 79 -9.20 4.31 -30.69
C SER A 79 -8.38 5.59 -30.74
N TRP A 80 -8.35 6.22 -31.91
CA TRP A 80 -7.67 7.49 -32.10
C TRP A 80 -8.25 8.63 -31.23
N GLN A 81 -9.55 8.56 -30.89
CA GLN A 81 -10.18 9.49 -29.95
C GLN A 81 -9.56 9.36 -28.55
N ARG A 82 -9.32 8.13 -28.08
CA ARG A 82 -8.68 7.88 -26.77
C ARG A 82 -7.25 8.42 -26.76
N THR A 83 -6.45 8.11 -27.78
CA THR A 83 -5.06 8.56 -27.89
C THR A 83 -4.95 10.07 -27.87
N THR A 84 -5.78 10.76 -28.66
CA THR A 84 -5.74 12.23 -28.77
C THR A 84 -6.15 12.93 -27.48
N LEU A 85 -7.21 12.44 -26.82
CA LEU A 85 -7.65 13.01 -25.55
C LEU A 85 -6.61 12.77 -24.45
N TRP A 86 -5.99 11.58 -24.42
CA TRP A 86 -4.97 11.27 -23.44
C TRP A 86 -3.72 12.15 -23.59
N GLU A 87 -3.24 12.32 -24.82
CA GLU A 87 -2.09 13.20 -25.12
C GLU A 87 -2.35 14.66 -24.72
N ARG A 88 -3.55 15.17 -24.98
CA ARG A 88 -3.91 16.55 -24.62
C ARG A 88 -3.97 16.77 -23.11
N MET A 89 -4.47 15.78 -22.36
CA MET A 89 -4.77 15.95 -20.93
C MET A 89 -3.63 15.52 -20.01
N HIS A 90 -2.80 14.57 -20.42
CA HIS A 90 -1.70 14.05 -19.61
C HIS A 90 -0.30 14.48 -20.07
N MET A 91 -0.09 14.71 -21.36
CA MET A 91 1.26 14.99 -21.89
C MET A 91 1.56 16.47 -22.11
N ARG A 92 0.57 17.36 -22.08
CA ARG A 92 0.77 18.79 -22.32
C ARG A 92 1.08 19.51 -21.02
N LYS A 93 2.24 20.17 -20.96
CA LYS A 93 2.63 21.10 -19.89
C LYS A 93 2.10 22.50 -20.16
#